data_AF-A0A0G1J2F2-F1
#
_entry.id   AF-A0A0G1J2F2-F1
#
_cell.length_a   1.000
_cell.length_b   1.000
_cell.length_c   1.000
_cell.angle_alpha   90.00
_cell.angle_beta   90.00
_cell.angle_gamma   90.00
#
_symmetry.space_group_name_H-M   'P 1'
#
loop_
_entity.id
_entity.type
_entity.pdbx_description
1 polymer ?
#
loop_
_entity_poly.entity_id
_entity_poly.type
_entity_poly.pdbx_seq_one_letter_code
_entity_poly.pdbx_strand_id
1 'polypeptide(L)'
;QYWRDLKSNTIGSEMKWTNVVVLKGGRDGTEGSEGGRQAQEGEEGEICIRGPVIMKKYLKNPTATEEAFKYEWFHSGDLGYWKKVDGRKQFFLKGRIKEIIIKAGVNVSPMAVEEKILESLLRVDQAYVVGIPDGRVGEEIGAVAVWKDKGRRIKEEGRRWGRIGGIRGIREIRGLSEFETPRYWFSIPAEKLPMTSTGKVQRVKLKEMFGGCAAIAEAGKYMFRVVVAEEEGVLEEARKMYNDRWRPLSADKKSWQDELKRKILIAAFNKETGRLAGWIRLIEEGKTAVADAVTAGESKGIYRNLKEFNGTFRRDVKFRKLHAAEINKYLNLGIDPVIEFHRKAKAGWKRGAKIVKAVENARPGDTPALGYGVLMEYPEFNKMPQPKVLAGASLGTQLVEAGLIYAKKEGFDRVRVLSRPVGLLKWVIRNTRKTRKARLSDSRRIGGSEG
;
A
#
# COMPACT_ATOMS: atom_id res chain seq x y z
N GLN A 1 3.28 42.81 -13.94
CA GLN A 1 3.29 42.31 -12.55
C GLN A 1 1.87 41.96 -12.11
N TYR A 2 0.98 42.96 -11.99
CA TYR A 2 -0.42 42.85 -11.57
C TYR A 2 -1.21 41.63 -12.09
N TRP A 3 -1.20 41.37 -13.40
CA TRP A 3 -1.90 40.22 -14.01
C TRP A 3 -1.25 38.86 -13.73
N ARG A 4 0.05 38.81 -13.40
CA ARG A 4 0.71 37.59 -12.91
C ARG A 4 0.42 37.34 -11.44
N ASP A 5 0.30 38.40 -10.64
CA ASP A 5 -0.05 38.31 -9.23
C ASP A 5 -1.54 37.95 -9.03
N LEU A 6 -2.42 38.33 -9.96
CA LEU A 6 -3.82 37.84 -10.02
C LEU A 6 -3.95 36.35 -10.37
N LYS A 7 -2.91 35.73 -10.96
CA LYS A 7 -2.87 34.26 -11.12
C LYS A 7 -2.52 33.54 -9.84
N SER A 8 -1.99 34.25 -8.84
CA SER A 8 -1.80 33.70 -7.49
C SER A 8 -3.11 33.80 -6.71
N ASN A 9 -3.27 33.00 -5.66
CA ASN A 9 -4.46 32.92 -4.79
C ASN A 9 -4.73 34.20 -3.96
N THR A 10 -4.67 35.39 -4.58
CA THR A 10 -5.03 36.66 -3.97
C THR A 10 -6.54 36.74 -3.76
N ILE A 11 -6.94 37.18 -2.58
CA ILE A 11 -8.33 37.54 -2.26
C ILE A 11 -8.55 39.06 -2.32
N GLY A 12 -7.55 39.79 -2.83
CA GLY A 12 -7.58 41.24 -2.96
C GLY A 12 -7.26 41.97 -1.65
N SER A 13 -7.81 43.17 -1.52
CA SER A 13 -7.62 44.07 -0.36
C SER A 13 -8.84 44.05 0.56
N GLU A 14 -8.65 44.53 1.79
CA GLU A 14 -9.76 44.68 2.73
C GLU A 14 -10.83 45.66 2.22
N MET A 15 -12.09 45.39 2.57
CA MET A 15 -13.21 46.28 2.26
C MET A 15 -13.22 47.50 3.20
N LYS A 16 -13.80 48.62 2.77
CA LYS A 16 -13.83 49.90 3.53
C LYS A 16 -14.29 49.77 4.99
N TRP A 17 -15.13 48.78 5.32
CA TRP A 17 -15.75 48.61 6.64
C TRP A 17 -15.16 47.42 7.42
N THR A 18 -14.05 46.87 6.96
CA THR A 18 -13.50 45.63 7.52
C THR A 18 -12.01 45.77 7.68
N ASN A 19 -11.50 45.35 8.82
CA ASN A 19 -10.07 45.23 9.06
C ASN A 19 -9.68 43.78 8.84
N VAL A 20 -8.61 43.57 8.08
CA VAL A 20 -8.04 42.24 7.85
C VAL A 20 -6.57 42.23 8.27
N VAL A 21 -6.21 41.26 9.10
CA VAL A 21 -4.84 41.08 9.58
C VAL A 21 -4.42 39.62 9.39
N VAL A 22 -3.11 39.41 9.36
CA VAL A 22 -2.52 38.06 9.40
C VAL A 22 -1.85 37.92 10.76
N LEU A 23 -2.28 36.95 11.58
CA LEU A 23 -1.77 36.73 12.93
C LEU A 23 -0.92 35.46 13.00
N LYS A 24 0.24 35.52 13.65
CA LYS A 24 1.14 34.39 13.90
C LYS A 24 1.00 33.92 15.35
N GLY A 25 0.98 32.61 15.57
CA GLY A 25 0.82 31.99 16.91
C GLY A 25 -0.56 31.37 17.18
N GLY A 26 -1.52 31.55 16.26
CA GLY A 26 -2.81 30.86 16.23
C GLY A 26 -3.66 31.00 17.52
N ARG A 27 -4.70 30.17 17.63
CA ARG A 27 -5.57 30.10 18.83
C ARG A 27 -4.85 29.56 20.07
N ASP A 28 -3.69 28.93 19.90
CA ASP A 28 -3.05 28.06 20.91
C ASP A 28 -1.87 28.73 21.65
N GLY A 29 -1.57 30.00 21.37
CA GLY A 29 -0.85 30.87 22.31
C GLY A 29 0.66 30.62 22.48
N THR A 30 1.33 29.89 21.58
CA THR A 30 2.78 29.72 21.67
C THR A 30 3.53 30.84 20.91
N GLU A 31 3.85 31.88 21.70
CA GLU A 31 4.94 32.87 21.62
C GLU A 31 4.46 34.33 21.77
N GLY A 32 4.55 34.85 23.02
CA GLY A 32 4.98 36.22 23.30
C GLY A 32 3.96 37.34 23.41
N SER A 33 2.69 37.17 23.01
CA SER A 33 1.61 38.11 23.32
C SER A 33 0.23 37.45 23.21
N GLU A 34 -0.68 37.79 24.13
CA GLU A 34 -2.08 37.29 24.26
C GLU A 34 -2.97 37.65 23.05
N GLY A 35 -2.63 37.19 21.86
CA GLY A 35 -3.30 37.59 20.62
C GLY A 35 -2.62 37.10 19.35
N GLY A 36 -1.42 36.52 19.47
CA GLY A 36 -0.53 36.36 18.33
C GLY A 36 0.01 37.72 17.86
N ARG A 37 1.16 37.72 17.21
CA ARG A 37 1.71 38.95 16.62
C ARG A 37 1.19 39.12 15.20
N GLN A 38 1.00 40.36 14.76
CA GLN A 38 0.77 40.62 13.35
C GLN A 38 1.99 40.16 12.52
N ALA A 39 1.72 39.43 11.45
CA ALA A 39 2.74 38.95 10.53
C ALA A 39 3.29 40.11 9.69
N GLN A 40 4.60 40.08 9.45
CA GLN A 40 5.25 41.02 8.54
C GLN A 40 4.85 40.76 7.08
N GLU A 41 5.25 41.65 6.17
CA GLU A 41 4.98 41.45 4.75
C GLU A 41 5.58 40.13 4.24
N GLY A 42 4.75 39.32 3.58
CA GLY A 42 5.12 37.99 3.08
C GLY A 42 5.20 36.88 4.13
N GLU A 43 5.04 37.20 5.42
CA GLU A 43 5.06 36.21 6.49
C GLU A 43 3.70 35.51 6.63
N GLU A 44 3.73 34.20 6.88
CA GLU A 44 2.54 33.36 6.98
C GLU A 44 1.89 33.42 8.38
N GLY A 45 0.56 33.41 8.40
CA GLY A 45 -0.26 33.34 9.60
C GLY A 45 -1.76 33.16 9.29
N GLU A 46 -2.60 33.17 10.32
CA GLU A 46 -4.05 33.09 10.17
C GLU A 46 -4.63 34.43 9.69
N ILE A 47 -5.47 34.40 8.65
CA ILE A 47 -6.24 35.57 8.24
C ILE A 47 -7.37 35.79 9.24
N CYS A 48 -7.30 36.93 9.94
CA CYS A 48 -8.26 37.30 10.96
C CYS A 48 -9.00 38.57 10.54
N ILE A 49 -10.30 38.61 10.83
CA ILE A 49 -11.20 39.63 10.29
C ILE A 49 -11.96 40.32 11.42
N ARG A 50 -12.15 41.63 11.33
CA ARG A 50 -13.01 42.38 12.24
C ARG A 50 -13.87 43.36 11.46
N GLY A 51 -15.16 43.37 11.73
CA GLY A 51 -16.11 44.28 11.05
C GLY A 51 -17.56 43.80 11.13
N PRO A 52 -18.50 44.61 10.61
CA PRO A 52 -19.94 44.35 10.70
C PRO A 52 -20.41 43.17 9.83
N VAL A 53 -19.56 42.67 8.93
CA VAL A 53 -19.86 41.56 8.02
C VAL A 53 -19.71 40.18 8.67
N ILE A 54 -19.18 40.11 9.90
CA ILE A 54 -18.93 38.85 10.59
C ILE A 54 -20.20 38.34 11.28
N MET A 55 -20.38 37.02 11.30
CA MET A 55 -21.47 36.35 12.01
C MET A 55 -21.49 36.72 13.51
N LYS A 56 -22.63 36.54 14.19
CA LYS A 56 -22.72 36.83 15.63
C LYS A 56 -22.19 35.70 16.53
N LYS A 57 -22.47 34.44 16.16
CA LYS A 57 -22.08 33.23 16.91
C LYS A 57 -22.40 31.97 16.12
N TYR A 58 -21.82 30.84 16.55
CA TYR A 58 -22.30 29.52 16.16
C TYR A 58 -23.54 29.13 16.97
N LEU A 59 -24.56 28.60 16.29
CA LEU A 59 -25.80 28.19 16.94
C LEU A 59 -25.53 27.00 17.88
N LYS A 60 -25.92 27.14 19.16
CA LYS A 60 -25.78 26.11 20.22
C LYS A 60 -24.34 25.60 20.43
N ASN A 61 -23.32 26.38 20.05
CA ASN A 61 -21.93 26.01 20.26
C ASN A 61 -21.15 27.20 20.87
N PRO A 62 -21.26 27.43 22.19
CA PRO A 62 -20.59 28.54 22.86
C PRO A 62 -19.07 28.42 22.78
N THR A 63 -18.50 27.22 22.95
CA THR A 63 -17.05 26.98 22.88
C THR A 63 -16.48 27.34 21.51
N ALA A 64 -17.08 26.86 20.41
CA ALA A 64 -16.61 27.23 19.08
C ALA A 64 -16.81 28.72 18.76
N THR A 65 -17.80 29.36 19.39
CA THR A 65 -18.00 30.81 19.27
C THR A 65 -16.86 31.55 19.96
N GLU A 66 -16.58 31.23 21.21
CA GLU A 66 -15.49 31.84 21.98
C GLU A 66 -14.13 31.67 21.28
N GLU A 67 -13.83 30.46 20.82
CA GLU A 67 -12.61 30.19 20.05
C GLU A 67 -12.53 31.00 18.74
N ALA A 68 -13.66 31.19 18.05
CA ALA A 68 -13.68 31.90 16.78
C ALA A 68 -13.59 33.41 16.93
N PHE A 69 -13.93 33.97 18.10
CA PHE A 69 -13.88 35.41 18.40
C PHE A 69 -12.78 35.77 19.40
N LYS A 70 -11.80 34.88 19.58
CA LYS A 70 -10.69 35.08 20.51
C LYS A 70 -9.97 36.40 20.18
N TYR A 71 -9.62 37.15 21.22
CA TYR A 71 -8.88 38.42 21.10
C TYR A 71 -9.57 39.48 20.20
N GLU A 72 -10.91 39.49 20.19
CA GLU A 72 -11.75 40.40 19.39
C GLU A 72 -11.59 40.28 17.87
N TRP A 73 -10.93 39.23 17.40
CA TRP A 73 -10.77 38.91 16.01
C TRP A 73 -11.59 37.69 15.64
N PHE A 74 -12.20 37.74 14.46
CA PHE A 74 -12.78 36.53 13.87
C PHE A 74 -11.67 35.70 13.23
N HIS A 75 -11.36 34.58 13.87
CA HIS A 75 -10.39 33.58 13.43
C HIS A 75 -11.01 32.69 12.33
N SER A 76 -10.70 33.02 11.06
CA SER A 76 -11.28 32.36 9.89
C SER A 76 -10.88 30.90 9.72
N GLY A 77 -9.77 30.49 10.33
CA GLY A 77 -9.12 29.20 10.10
C GLY A 77 -8.38 29.09 8.75
N ASP A 78 -8.28 30.19 8.00
CA ASP A 78 -7.57 30.26 6.73
C ASP A 78 -6.13 30.76 6.95
N LEU A 79 -5.16 29.98 6.47
CA LEU A 79 -3.75 30.34 6.47
C LEU A 79 -3.46 31.21 5.24
N GLY A 80 -2.69 32.27 5.42
CA GLY A 80 -2.30 33.15 4.33
C GLY A 80 -1.15 34.09 4.69
N TYR A 81 -0.85 34.99 3.78
CA TYR A 81 0.10 36.09 3.99
C TYR A 81 -0.42 37.35 3.28
N TRP A 82 0.22 38.49 3.52
CA TRP A 82 -0.10 39.73 2.81
C TRP A 82 1.14 40.31 2.12
N LYS A 83 0.94 41.02 1.01
CA LYS A 83 1.98 41.79 0.32
C LYS A 83 1.43 43.12 -0.18
N LYS A 84 2.28 44.14 -0.30
CA LYS A 84 1.95 45.37 -1.02
C LYS A 84 2.13 45.12 -2.51
N VAL A 85 1.03 45.23 -3.24
CA VAL A 85 1.00 45.17 -4.71
C VAL A 85 0.40 46.48 -5.19
N ASP A 86 1.13 47.21 -6.03
CA ASP A 86 0.73 48.52 -6.57
C ASP A 86 0.28 49.50 -5.47
N GLY A 87 1.05 49.54 -4.38
CA GLY A 87 0.80 50.44 -3.23
C GLY A 87 -0.36 50.01 -2.31
N ARG A 88 -1.05 48.90 -2.60
CA ARG A 88 -2.16 48.40 -1.79
C ARG A 88 -1.81 47.08 -1.11
N LYS A 89 -2.26 46.92 0.14
CA LYS A 89 -2.13 45.65 0.88
C LYS A 89 -3.09 44.63 0.25
N GLN A 90 -2.55 43.55 -0.30
CA GLN A 90 -3.30 42.41 -0.81
C GLN A 90 -3.04 41.18 0.06
N PHE A 91 -4.06 40.36 0.23
CA PHE A 91 -4.00 39.12 1.01
C PHE A 91 -4.03 37.91 0.09
N PHE A 92 -3.28 36.89 0.43
CA PHE A 92 -3.10 35.68 -0.36
C PHE A 92 -3.39 34.46 0.53
N LEU A 93 -4.20 33.55 0.02
CA LEU A 93 -4.51 32.30 0.72
C LEU A 93 -3.43 31.24 0.45
N LYS A 94 -3.12 30.47 1.50
CA LYS A 94 -2.26 29.27 1.48
C LYS A 94 -3.06 27.99 1.79
N GLY A 95 -4.27 28.11 2.32
CA GLY A 95 -5.18 26.99 2.56
C GLY A 95 -5.82 27.06 3.94
N ARG A 96 -6.28 25.93 4.46
CA ARG A 96 -6.85 25.82 5.81
C ARG A 96 -5.80 25.42 6.82
N ILE A 97 -5.79 26.06 7.99
CA ILE A 97 -4.87 25.71 9.10
C ILE A 97 -5.02 24.23 9.48
N LYS A 98 -6.26 23.74 9.55
CA LYS A 98 -6.57 22.34 9.88
C LYS A 98 -6.17 21.34 8.79
N GLU A 99 -5.78 21.80 7.61
CA GLU A 99 -5.35 20.95 6.48
C GLU A 99 -3.84 21.00 6.23
N ILE A 100 -3.08 21.79 7.00
CA ILE A 100 -1.62 21.84 6.89
C ILE A 100 -1.02 20.46 7.20
N ILE A 101 -0.10 20.03 6.33
CA ILE A 101 0.64 18.78 6.49
C ILE A 101 1.88 19.06 7.31
N ILE A 102 2.08 18.31 8.40
CA ILE A 102 3.27 18.46 9.26
C ILE A 102 4.23 17.31 8.96
N LYS A 103 5.15 17.54 8.01
CA LYS A 103 6.17 16.56 7.62
C LYS A 103 7.48 16.88 8.30
N ALA A 104 7.98 15.96 9.12
CA ALA A 104 9.24 16.10 9.86
C ALA A 104 9.36 17.42 10.64
N GLY A 105 8.24 17.92 11.19
CA GLY A 105 8.18 19.20 11.92
C GLY A 105 8.07 20.45 11.04
N VAL A 106 8.01 20.30 9.71
CA VAL A 106 7.85 21.40 8.76
C VAL A 106 6.43 21.43 8.22
N ASN A 107 5.83 22.62 8.23
CA ASN A 107 4.50 22.85 7.68
C ASN A 107 4.56 22.90 6.14
N VAL A 108 3.77 22.04 5.50
CA VAL A 108 3.60 22.00 4.04
C VAL A 108 2.14 22.30 3.73
N SER A 109 1.91 23.33 2.92
CA SER A 109 0.56 23.69 2.47
C SER A 109 0.14 22.78 1.31
N PRO A 110 -0.95 21.99 1.45
CA PRO A 110 -1.45 21.15 0.36
C PRO A 110 -1.74 21.93 -0.91
N MET A 111 -2.35 23.12 -0.77
CA MET A 111 -2.78 23.92 -1.91
C MET A 111 -1.60 24.42 -2.76
N ALA A 112 -0.52 24.86 -2.12
CA ALA A 112 0.71 25.21 -2.83
C ALA A 112 1.28 24.02 -3.62
N VAL A 113 1.23 22.82 -3.06
CA VAL A 113 1.67 21.60 -3.74
C VAL A 113 0.73 21.27 -4.91
N GLU A 114 -0.59 21.35 -4.72
CA GLU A 114 -1.62 21.15 -5.77
C GLU A 114 -1.42 22.09 -6.95
N GLU A 115 -1.20 23.38 -6.70
CA GLU A 115 -0.94 24.39 -7.72
C GLU A 115 0.28 24.01 -8.57
N LYS A 116 1.40 23.65 -7.92
CA LYS A 116 2.62 23.24 -8.63
C LYS A 116 2.43 21.97 -9.43
N ILE A 117 1.63 21.02 -8.93
CA ILE A 117 1.23 19.81 -9.67
C ILE A 117 0.48 20.20 -10.94
N LEU A 118 -0.53 21.07 -10.85
CA LEU A 118 -1.36 21.47 -11.98
C LEU A 118 -0.58 22.29 -13.02
N GLU A 119 0.32 23.16 -12.57
CA GLU A 119 1.24 23.91 -13.44
C GLU A 119 2.21 22.99 -14.19
N SER A 120 2.74 21.98 -13.50
CA SER A 120 3.77 21.09 -14.06
C SER A 120 3.18 19.97 -14.91
N LEU A 121 1.99 19.48 -14.57
CA LEU A 121 1.35 18.33 -15.21
C LEU A 121 0.11 18.78 -16.00
N LEU A 122 0.32 19.33 -17.19
CA LEU A 122 -0.75 19.91 -18.05
C LEU A 122 -1.93 18.96 -18.36
N ARG A 123 -1.73 17.65 -18.24
CA ARG A 123 -2.75 16.60 -18.47
C ARG A 123 -3.58 16.26 -17.22
N VAL A 124 -3.19 16.78 -16.05
CA VAL A 124 -3.97 16.70 -14.83
C VAL A 124 -5.02 17.81 -14.86
N ASP A 125 -6.27 17.43 -14.63
CA ASP A 125 -7.42 18.32 -14.51
C ASP A 125 -7.54 18.87 -13.09
N GLN A 126 -7.46 17.98 -12.10
CA GLN A 126 -7.58 18.31 -10.68
C GLN A 126 -6.53 17.55 -9.89
N ALA A 127 -5.98 18.19 -8.85
CA ALA A 127 -5.04 17.58 -7.92
C ALA A 127 -5.48 17.88 -6.49
N TYR A 128 -5.40 16.88 -5.61
CA TYR A 128 -5.73 17.02 -4.20
C TYR A 128 -4.64 16.39 -3.35
N VAL A 129 -4.04 17.17 -2.45
CA VAL A 129 -2.90 16.79 -1.62
C VAL A 129 -3.35 16.58 -0.17
N VAL A 130 -2.88 15.52 0.45
CA VAL A 130 -3.24 15.17 1.84
C VAL A 130 -2.03 14.70 2.62
N GLY A 131 -2.01 14.99 3.92
CA GLY A 131 -1.03 14.44 4.85
C GLY A 131 -1.39 12.99 5.19
N ILE A 132 -0.46 12.07 4.99
CA ILE A 132 -0.61 10.64 5.25
C ILE A 132 0.21 10.31 6.48
N PRO A 133 -0.36 9.65 7.52
CA PRO A 133 0.40 9.26 8.69
C PRO A 133 1.61 8.40 8.29
N ASP A 134 2.81 8.82 8.67
CA ASP A 134 4.08 8.12 8.43
C ASP A 134 4.87 8.04 9.74
N GLY A 135 5.24 6.82 10.14
CA GLY A 135 5.91 6.59 11.43
C GLY A 135 7.31 7.19 11.55
N ARG A 136 7.91 7.72 10.47
CA ARG A 136 9.25 8.33 10.48
C ARG A 136 9.21 9.84 10.55
N VAL A 137 8.23 10.45 9.89
CA VAL A 137 8.16 11.91 9.67
C VAL A 137 6.87 12.54 10.20
N GLY A 138 6.04 11.78 10.92
CA GLY A 138 4.72 12.23 11.39
C GLY A 138 3.70 12.14 10.27
N GLU A 139 3.83 13.01 9.27
CA GLU A 139 3.05 12.97 8.03
C GLU A 139 3.95 12.98 6.79
N GLU A 140 3.56 12.22 5.78
CA GLU A 140 4.15 12.20 4.44
C GLU A 140 3.13 12.70 3.43
N ILE A 141 3.59 13.25 2.31
CA ILE A 141 2.70 13.94 1.36
C ILE A 141 2.12 12.94 0.34
N GLY A 142 0.79 12.90 0.26
CA GLY A 142 0.02 12.16 -0.74
C GLY A 142 -0.67 13.08 -1.72
N ALA A 143 -0.76 12.69 -2.99
CA ALA A 143 -1.50 13.42 -4.02
C ALA A 143 -2.50 12.52 -4.76
N VAL A 144 -3.70 13.02 -5.00
CA VAL A 144 -4.72 12.37 -5.83
C VAL A 144 -4.91 13.21 -7.08
N ALA A 145 -4.66 12.64 -8.25
CA ALA A 145 -4.73 13.33 -9.53
C ALA A 145 -5.89 12.80 -10.40
N VAL A 146 -6.70 13.72 -10.91
CA VAL A 146 -7.73 13.47 -11.92
C VAL A 146 -7.20 13.96 -13.26
N TRP A 147 -7.34 13.17 -14.33
CA TRP A 147 -6.76 13.47 -15.64
C TRP A 147 -7.82 14.02 -16.61
N LYS A 148 -7.43 14.94 -17.50
CA LYS A 148 -8.34 15.62 -18.45
C LYS A 148 -9.02 14.68 -19.46
N ASP A 149 -8.38 13.56 -19.82
CA ASP A 149 -8.92 12.61 -20.80
C ASP A 149 -9.65 11.43 -20.15
N LYS A 150 -10.97 11.33 -20.35
CA LYS A 150 -11.76 10.13 -20.01
C LYS A 150 -11.40 8.90 -20.86
N GLY A 151 -10.82 9.11 -22.05
CA GLY A 151 -10.73 8.10 -23.11
C GLY A 151 -9.35 7.44 -23.33
N ARG A 152 -8.25 8.06 -22.91
CA ARG A 152 -6.95 7.38 -22.93
C ARG A 152 -6.75 6.67 -21.60
N ARG A 153 -7.27 5.44 -21.52
CA ARG A 153 -6.56 4.36 -20.81
C ARG A 153 -5.09 4.56 -21.13
N ILE A 154 -4.28 4.94 -20.15
CA ILE A 154 -2.89 5.28 -20.39
C ILE A 154 -2.18 4.01 -20.83
N LYS A 155 -2.18 3.75 -22.14
CA LYS A 155 -1.80 2.43 -22.67
C LYS A 155 -0.30 2.22 -22.68
N GLU A 156 0.51 3.29 -22.64
CA GLU A 156 1.97 3.13 -22.71
C GLU A 156 2.81 4.02 -21.76
N GLU A 157 2.38 5.21 -21.34
CA GLU A 157 3.23 6.09 -20.49
C GLU A 157 2.84 6.19 -19.00
N GLY A 158 1.70 5.61 -18.61
CA GLY A 158 1.10 5.72 -17.26
C GLY A 158 0.76 4.37 -16.64
N ARG A 159 1.51 3.33 -17.00
CA ARG A 159 1.56 2.06 -16.27
C ARG A 159 2.53 2.14 -15.08
N ARG A 160 2.45 3.19 -14.27
CA ARG A 160 3.29 3.34 -13.07
C ARG A 160 2.42 3.71 -11.88
N TRP A 161 1.53 2.78 -11.55
CA TRP A 161 0.75 2.85 -10.32
C TRP A 161 1.55 2.21 -9.20
N GLY A 162 1.56 2.88 -8.05
CA GLY A 162 2.07 2.31 -6.81
C GLY A 162 3.47 2.72 -6.37
N ARG A 163 4.14 3.57 -7.16
CA ARG A 163 5.31 4.38 -6.78
C ARG A 163 5.37 5.57 -7.73
N ILE A 164 5.40 6.80 -7.23
CA ILE A 164 6.04 7.88 -8.01
C ILE A 164 7.52 7.93 -7.66
N GLY A 165 8.17 6.81 -7.89
CA GLY A 165 9.58 6.72 -8.20
C GLY A 165 9.67 6.43 -9.69
N GLY A 166 9.55 7.49 -10.50
CA GLY A 166 10.03 7.50 -11.89
C GLY A 166 8.99 7.53 -13.01
N ILE A 167 7.95 8.36 -12.92
CA ILE A 167 7.74 9.18 -14.12
C ILE A 167 8.90 10.16 -14.09
N ARG A 168 9.78 10.14 -15.10
CA ARG A 168 10.98 10.97 -15.17
C ARG A 168 10.65 12.47 -15.00
N GLY A 169 9.37 12.86 -15.17
CA GLY A 169 8.84 14.20 -14.93
C GLY A 169 8.01 14.45 -13.66
N ILE A 170 7.84 13.50 -12.71
CA ILE A 170 7.16 13.80 -11.40
C ILE A 170 8.15 13.87 -10.23
N ARG A 171 9.38 13.36 -10.40
CA ARG A 171 10.47 13.69 -9.47
C ARG A 171 10.89 15.16 -9.55
N GLU A 172 10.48 15.85 -10.61
CA GLU A 172 10.78 17.25 -10.88
C GLU A 172 9.45 17.97 -11.17
N ILE A 173 8.59 18.09 -10.16
CA ILE A 173 7.52 19.09 -10.21
C ILE A 173 8.20 20.44 -10.09
N ARG A 174 8.09 21.25 -11.15
CA ARG A 174 8.77 22.54 -11.20
C ARG A 174 8.32 23.40 -10.03
N GLY A 175 9.29 23.83 -9.21
CA GLY A 175 9.03 24.67 -8.04
C GLY A 175 8.65 23.93 -6.76
N LEU A 176 8.74 22.59 -6.72
CA LEU A 176 8.74 21.83 -5.48
C LEU A 176 10.12 21.23 -5.22
N SER A 177 10.57 21.27 -3.97
CA SER A 177 11.72 20.49 -3.52
C SER A 177 11.40 19.00 -3.45
N GLU A 178 12.42 18.13 -3.35
CA GLU A 178 12.21 16.70 -3.08
C GLU A 178 11.42 16.48 -1.78
N PHE A 179 11.59 17.36 -0.81
CA PHE A 179 10.89 17.32 0.47
C PHE A 179 9.39 17.59 0.33
N GLU A 180 9.00 18.55 -0.52
CA GLU A 180 7.60 18.96 -0.74
C GLU A 180 6.90 18.13 -1.82
N THR A 181 7.66 17.40 -2.64
CA THR A 181 7.11 16.56 -3.70
C THR A 181 6.31 15.40 -3.08
N PRO A 182 5.04 15.19 -3.50
CA PRO A 182 4.25 14.08 -2.97
C PRO A 182 4.92 12.74 -3.21
N ARG A 183 5.08 11.96 -2.14
CA ARG A 183 5.67 10.62 -2.19
C ARG A 183 4.69 9.58 -2.68
N TYR A 184 3.43 9.74 -2.31
CA TYR A 184 2.35 8.81 -2.64
C TYR A 184 1.41 9.45 -3.62
N TRP A 185 0.95 8.69 -4.61
CA TRP A 185 0.00 9.18 -5.58
C TRP A 185 -1.08 8.16 -5.92
N PHE A 186 -2.30 8.67 -6.00
CA PHE A 186 -3.40 8.00 -6.67
C PHE A 186 -3.79 8.77 -7.92
N SER A 187 -4.25 8.03 -8.92
CA SER A 187 -5.10 8.60 -9.95
C SER A 187 -6.50 8.07 -9.73
N ILE A 188 -7.52 8.89 -9.97
CA ILE A 188 -8.91 8.42 -9.98
C ILE A 188 -9.67 9.08 -11.13
N PRO A 189 -10.66 8.38 -11.71
CA PRO A 189 -11.65 9.02 -12.57
C PRO A 189 -12.38 10.13 -11.81
N ALA A 190 -12.77 11.19 -12.52
CA ALA A 190 -13.52 12.31 -11.93
C ALA A 190 -14.80 11.83 -11.22
N GLU A 191 -15.44 10.78 -11.75
CA GLU A 191 -16.67 10.19 -11.20
C GLU A 191 -16.46 9.47 -9.87
N LYS A 192 -15.21 9.10 -9.52
CA LYS A 192 -14.86 8.46 -8.25
C LYS A 192 -14.37 9.47 -7.20
N LEU A 193 -14.32 10.75 -7.52
CA LEU A 193 -13.90 11.79 -6.59
C LEU A 193 -14.93 11.90 -5.45
N PRO A 194 -14.56 11.72 -4.17
CA PRO A 194 -15.50 11.80 -3.07
C PRO A 194 -15.91 13.26 -2.86
N MET A 195 -17.15 13.58 -3.23
CA MET A 195 -17.72 14.92 -3.15
C MET A 195 -18.80 15.01 -2.06
N THR A 196 -18.91 16.18 -1.45
CA THR A 196 -20.08 16.60 -0.65
C THR A 196 -21.27 16.90 -1.56
N SER A 197 -22.48 17.00 -0.99
CA SER A 197 -23.69 17.44 -1.71
C SER A 197 -23.54 18.82 -2.37
N THR A 198 -22.62 19.66 -1.87
CA THR A 198 -22.31 20.99 -2.43
C THR A 198 -21.16 20.97 -3.45
N GLY A 199 -20.70 19.79 -3.89
CA GLY A 199 -19.63 19.67 -4.88
C GLY A 199 -18.22 19.98 -4.36
N LYS A 200 -17.99 20.00 -3.04
CA LYS A 200 -16.64 20.11 -2.46
C LYS A 200 -16.03 18.75 -2.21
N VAL A 201 -14.74 18.59 -2.49
CA VAL A 201 -14.00 17.35 -2.22
C VAL A 201 -13.90 17.08 -0.73
N GLN A 202 -14.13 15.82 -0.36
CA GLN A 202 -13.96 15.30 0.98
C GLN A 202 -12.51 14.80 1.16
N ARG A 203 -11.59 15.70 1.52
CA ARG A 203 -10.17 15.36 1.75
C ARG A 203 -9.97 14.23 2.79
N VAL A 204 -10.86 14.13 3.78
CA VAL A 204 -10.85 13.04 4.77
C VAL A 204 -10.97 11.67 4.08
N LYS A 205 -11.90 11.51 3.14
CA LYS A 205 -12.05 10.28 2.36
C LYS A 205 -10.88 10.05 1.40
N LEU A 206 -10.27 11.12 0.87
CA LEU A 206 -9.04 10.98 0.10
C LEU A 206 -7.89 10.44 0.96
N LYS A 207 -7.77 10.90 2.22
CA LYS A 207 -6.78 10.40 3.18
C LYS A 207 -6.97 8.90 3.47
N GLU A 208 -8.22 8.43 3.55
CA GLU A 208 -8.54 7.00 3.69
C GLU A 208 -8.02 6.15 2.54
N MET A 209 -8.01 6.67 1.30
CA MET A 209 -7.44 5.94 0.15
C MET A 209 -5.96 5.61 0.35
N PHE A 210 -5.25 6.43 1.13
CA PHE A 210 -3.84 6.20 1.48
C PHE A 210 -3.66 5.35 2.73
N GLY A 211 -4.73 4.85 3.35
CA GLY A 211 -4.73 4.09 4.61
C GLY A 211 -3.84 2.83 4.61
N GLY A 212 -3.35 2.39 3.45
CA GLY A 212 -2.37 1.31 3.30
C GLY A 212 -1.07 1.69 2.58
N CYS A 213 -0.92 2.93 2.12
CA CYS A 213 0.17 3.34 1.25
C CYS A 213 1.48 3.62 1.99
N ALA A 214 1.41 3.94 3.29
CA ALA A 214 2.58 4.05 4.14
C ALA A 214 3.43 2.78 4.03
N ALA A 215 4.74 2.94 3.88
CA ALA A 215 5.63 1.79 3.82
C ALA A 215 5.51 1.03 5.16
N ILE A 216 5.10 -0.24 5.10
CA ILE A 216 5.16 -1.15 6.24
C ILE A 216 6.63 -1.39 6.62
N ALA A 217 7.50 -1.47 5.60
CA ALA A 217 8.93 -1.62 5.77
C ALA A 217 9.70 -1.17 4.52
N GLU A 218 10.99 -0.90 4.69
CA GLU A 218 11.94 -0.78 3.60
C GLU A 218 13.16 -1.67 3.88
N ALA A 219 13.67 -2.36 2.86
CA ALA A 219 14.87 -3.18 2.99
C ALA A 219 15.59 -3.31 1.64
N GLY A 220 16.90 -3.03 1.65
CA GLY A 220 17.71 -3.02 0.44
C GLY A 220 17.10 -2.11 -0.63
N LYS A 221 16.89 -2.66 -1.83
CA LYS A 221 16.26 -1.96 -2.96
C LYS A 221 14.72 -2.03 -2.98
N TYR A 222 14.07 -2.51 -1.92
CA TYR A 222 12.61 -2.69 -1.90
C TYR A 222 11.93 -1.84 -0.82
N MET A 223 10.72 -1.38 -1.13
CA MET A 223 9.75 -0.81 -0.20
C MET A 223 8.51 -1.70 -0.19
N PHE A 224 8.00 -2.01 0.99
CA PHE A 224 6.87 -2.90 1.21
C PHE A 224 5.68 -2.10 1.72
N ARG A 225 4.50 -2.26 1.12
CA ARG A 225 3.28 -1.59 1.57
C ARG A 225 2.04 -2.40 1.24
N VAL A 226 0.93 -2.07 1.88
CA VAL A 226 -0.37 -2.62 1.50
C VAL A 226 -0.76 -2.04 0.14
N VAL A 227 -1.34 -2.88 -0.71
CA VAL A 227 -1.97 -2.49 -1.96
C VAL A 227 -3.46 -2.40 -1.70
N VAL A 228 -4.04 -1.24 -1.96
CA VAL A 228 -5.47 -1.00 -1.75
C VAL A 228 -6.28 -1.34 -3.00
N ALA A 229 -7.60 -1.48 -2.85
CA ALA A 229 -8.49 -1.94 -3.92
C ALA A 229 -8.50 -1.00 -5.14
N GLU A 230 -8.21 0.27 -4.92
CA GLU A 230 -8.18 1.35 -5.91
C GLU A 230 -6.96 1.25 -6.85
N GLU A 231 -5.94 0.47 -6.50
CA GLU A 231 -4.72 0.30 -7.29
C GLU A 231 -4.88 -0.76 -8.39
N GLU A 232 -5.92 -0.62 -9.22
CA GLU A 232 -6.30 -1.62 -10.25
C GLU A 232 -5.12 -2.03 -11.15
N GLY A 233 -4.21 -1.09 -11.45
CA GLY A 233 -2.99 -1.38 -12.23
C GLY A 233 -2.01 -2.31 -11.53
N VAL A 234 -1.75 -2.08 -10.24
CA VAL A 234 -0.89 -2.94 -9.41
C VAL A 234 -1.55 -4.30 -9.21
N LEU A 235 -2.86 -4.32 -8.95
CA LEU A 235 -3.63 -5.56 -8.76
C LEU A 235 -3.63 -6.42 -10.02
N GLU A 236 -3.71 -5.82 -11.21
CA GLU A 236 -3.62 -6.54 -12.47
C GLU A 236 -2.20 -7.05 -12.74
N GLU A 237 -1.16 -6.30 -12.41
CA GLU A 237 0.23 -6.76 -12.49
C GLU A 237 0.48 -7.93 -11.52
N ALA A 238 -0.02 -7.81 -10.28
CA ALA A 238 0.04 -8.86 -9.27
C ALA A 238 -0.65 -10.15 -9.74
N ARG A 239 -1.83 -10.04 -10.38
CA ARG A 239 -2.57 -11.17 -10.96
C ARG A 239 -1.80 -11.83 -12.11
N LYS A 240 -1.15 -11.04 -12.98
CA LYS A 240 -0.29 -11.59 -14.04
C LYS A 240 0.90 -12.36 -13.44
N MET A 241 1.56 -11.77 -12.44
CA MET A 241 2.63 -12.46 -11.70
C MET A 241 2.12 -13.77 -11.06
N TYR A 242 0.91 -13.78 -10.50
CA TYR A 242 0.27 -14.99 -9.99
C TYR A 242 0.15 -16.05 -11.09
N ASN A 243 -0.52 -15.71 -12.19
CA ASN A 243 -0.82 -16.63 -13.28
C ASN A 243 0.44 -17.17 -13.97
N ASP A 244 1.50 -16.37 -14.08
CA ASP A 244 2.78 -16.79 -14.65
C ASP A 244 3.52 -17.78 -13.75
N ARG A 245 3.39 -17.62 -12.43
CA ARG A 245 4.10 -18.44 -11.44
C ARG A 245 3.37 -19.70 -11.07
N TRP A 246 2.05 -19.71 -11.16
CA TRP A 246 1.23 -20.73 -10.55
C TRP A 246 0.43 -21.61 -11.52
N ARG A 247 0.76 -21.59 -12.82
CA ARG A 247 0.15 -22.50 -13.82
C ARG A 247 0.18 -23.97 -13.32
N PRO A 248 -0.94 -24.72 -13.46
CA PRO A 248 -2.16 -24.36 -14.20
C PRO A 248 -3.16 -23.50 -13.42
N LEU A 249 -2.89 -23.13 -12.15
CA LEU A 249 -3.77 -22.22 -11.43
C LEU A 249 -3.72 -20.84 -12.09
N SER A 250 -4.84 -20.45 -12.67
CA SER A 250 -5.07 -19.11 -13.20
C SER A 250 -6.27 -18.51 -12.51
N ALA A 251 -6.12 -17.28 -12.02
CA ALA A 251 -7.25 -16.47 -11.59
C ALA A 251 -7.71 -15.61 -12.78
N ASP A 252 -8.97 -15.75 -13.18
CA ASP A 252 -9.61 -14.78 -14.03
C ASP A 252 -9.78 -13.45 -13.28
N LYS A 253 -10.00 -12.36 -14.03
CA LYS A 253 -10.03 -11.02 -13.45
C LYS A 253 -11.13 -10.86 -12.40
N LYS A 254 -12.32 -11.44 -12.63
CA LYS A 254 -13.49 -11.29 -11.75
C LYS A 254 -13.25 -12.04 -10.43
N SER A 255 -12.84 -13.30 -10.51
CA SER A 255 -12.51 -14.11 -9.33
C SER A 255 -11.40 -13.48 -8.51
N TRP A 256 -10.33 -12.98 -9.15
CA TRP A 256 -9.24 -12.29 -8.46
C TRP A 256 -9.69 -11.05 -7.69
N GLN A 257 -10.52 -10.20 -8.33
CA GLN A 257 -11.05 -9.01 -7.69
C GLN A 257 -11.97 -9.34 -6.51
N ASP A 258 -12.80 -10.38 -6.63
CA ASP A 258 -13.70 -10.79 -5.56
C ASP A 258 -12.94 -11.36 -4.36
N GLU A 259 -11.91 -12.17 -4.60
CA GLU A 259 -11.02 -12.66 -3.55
C GLU A 259 -10.32 -11.52 -2.79
N LEU A 260 -9.87 -10.47 -3.49
CA LEU A 260 -9.13 -9.37 -2.87
C LEU A 260 -10.00 -8.48 -1.96
N LYS A 261 -11.33 -8.50 -2.10
CA LYS A 261 -12.22 -7.77 -1.17
C LYS A 261 -12.11 -8.26 0.27
N ARG A 262 -11.65 -9.50 0.46
CA ARG A 262 -11.58 -10.18 1.77
C ARG A 262 -10.14 -10.48 2.18
N LYS A 263 -9.16 -9.94 1.46
CA LYS A 263 -7.75 -10.30 1.60
C LYS A 263 -6.88 -9.05 1.58
N ILE A 264 -5.83 -9.07 2.39
CA ILE A 264 -4.83 -8.01 2.42
C ILE A 264 -3.70 -8.39 1.48
N LEU A 265 -3.37 -7.51 0.54
CA LEU A 265 -2.23 -7.69 -0.37
C LEU A 265 -1.09 -6.76 0.06
N ILE A 266 0.07 -7.32 0.39
CA ILE A 266 1.29 -6.56 0.68
C ILE A 266 2.25 -6.75 -0.48
N ALA A 267 2.67 -5.65 -1.10
CA ALA A 267 3.53 -5.67 -2.27
C ALA A 267 4.90 -5.06 -1.98
N ALA A 268 5.92 -5.64 -2.60
CA ALA A 268 7.27 -5.13 -2.67
C ALA A 268 7.46 -4.35 -3.97
N PHE A 269 7.93 -3.12 -3.85
CA PHE A 269 8.22 -2.24 -4.98
C PHE A 269 9.69 -1.88 -5.01
N ASN A 270 10.32 -1.96 -6.18
CA ASN A 270 11.73 -1.59 -6.34
C ASN A 270 11.93 -0.07 -6.18
N LYS A 271 12.59 0.32 -5.07
CA LYS A 271 13.64 1.37 -4.86
C LYS A 271 13.78 2.49 -5.88
N GLU A 272 14.19 2.09 -7.05
CA GLU A 272 14.62 2.98 -8.11
C GLU A 272 13.57 3.01 -9.22
N THR A 273 13.04 1.84 -9.56
CA THR A 273 12.28 1.65 -10.80
C THR A 273 10.78 1.79 -10.66
N GLY A 274 10.21 1.90 -9.46
CA GLY A 274 8.75 1.98 -9.38
C GLY A 274 8.04 0.63 -9.37
N ARG A 275 8.69 -0.40 -9.92
CA ARG A 275 8.01 -1.61 -10.38
C ARG A 275 7.67 -2.57 -9.25
N LEU A 276 6.54 -3.26 -9.41
CA LEU A 276 6.16 -4.37 -8.56
C LEU A 276 7.19 -5.49 -8.72
N ALA A 277 7.84 -5.87 -7.62
CA ALA A 277 8.84 -6.92 -7.58
C ALA A 277 8.26 -8.25 -7.05
N GLY A 278 7.17 -8.18 -6.29
CA GLY A 278 6.51 -9.33 -5.70
C GLY A 278 5.44 -8.89 -4.71
N TRP A 279 4.68 -9.85 -4.20
CA TRP A 279 3.62 -9.61 -3.22
C TRP A 279 3.34 -10.86 -2.37
N ILE A 280 2.78 -10.65 -1.19
CA ILE A 280 2.20 -11.66 -0.29
C ILE A 280 0.75 -11.29 -0.03
N ARG A 281 -0.11 -12.29 0.12
CA ARG A 281 -1.52 -12.11 0.44
C ARG A 281 -1.84 -12.78 1.77
N LEU A 282 -2.56 -12.04 2.61
CA LEU A 282 -3.01 -12.46 3.94
C LEU A 282 -4.54 -12.53 3.98
N ILE A 283 -5.06 -13.50 4.71
CA ILE A 283 -6.47 -13.65 5.07
C ILE A 283 -6.57 -13.43 6.58
N GLU A 284 -7.59 -12.68 7.00
CA GLU A 284 -7.92 -12.52 8.41
C GLU A 284 -8.91 -13.60 8.85
N GLU A 285 -8.52 -14.38 9.87
CA GLU A 285 -9.34 -15.39 10.53
C GLU A 285 -9.38 -15.09 12.03
N GLY A 286 -10.28 -14.17 12.43
CA GLY A 286 -10.30 -13.61 13.78
C GLY A 286 -8.94 -12.99 14.13
N LYS A 287 -8.36 -13.34 15.27
CA LYS A 287 -7.02 -12.88 15.67
C LYS A 287 -5.85 -13.63 14.99
N THR A 288 -6.08 -14.28 13.85
CA THR A 288 -5.04 -15.02 13.11
C THR A 288 -4.92 -14.49 11.68
N ALA A 289 -3.71 -14.10 11.28
CA ALA A 289 -3.40 -13.78 9.88
C ALA A 289 -2.89 -15.03 9.17
N VAL A 290 -3.48 -15.40 8.03
CA VAL A 290 -3.07 -16.58 7.24
C VAL A 290 -2.54 -16.14 5.89
N ALA A 291 -1.26 -16.35 5.63
CA ALA A 291 -0.67 -16.14 4.32
C ALA A 291 -1.06 -17.27 3.36
N ASP A 292 -1.81 -16.97 2.29
CA ASP A 292 -2.33 -17.99 1.35
C ASP A 292 -1.54 -18.06 0.03
N ALA A 293 -0.83 -16.98 -0.31
CA ALA A 293 -0.02 -16.88 -1.50
C ALA A 293 1.13 -15.88 -1.33
N VAL A 294 2.30 -16.24 -1.87
CA VAL A 294 3.49 -15.39 -1.97
C VAL A 294 4.05 -15.52 -3.37
N THR A 295 4.28 -14.41 -4.04
CA THR A 295 4.85 -14.39 -5.39
C THR A 295 6.01 -13.42 -5.45
N ALA A 296 7.23 -13.92 -5.70
CA ALA A 296 8.44 -13.10 -5.78
C ALA A 296 9.13 -13.21 -7.15
N GLY A 297 9.55 -12.08 -7.70
CA GLY A 297 10.47 -11.94 -8.83
C GLY A 297 9.99 -10.95 -9.89
N GLU A 298 10.87 -10.04 -10.31
CA GLU A 298 10.75 -9.35 -11.61
C GLU A 298 10.75 -10.44 -12.68
N SER A 299 9.60 -10.70 -13.31
CA SER A 299 9.36 -11.59 -14.47
C SER A 299 10.59 -12.33 -15.05
N LYS A 300 11.19 -13.26 -14.29
CA LYS A 300 12.15 -14.26 -14.77
C LYS A 300 11.82 -15.54 -14.02
N GLY A 301 11.04 -16.38 -14.71
CA GLY A 301 10.37 -17.56 -14.16
C GLY A 301 11.31 -18.51 -13.43
N ILE A 302 11.01 -18.76 -12.16
CA ILE A 302 11.68 -19.81 -11.36
C ILE A 302 11.24 -21.21 -11.82
N TYR A 303 10.20 -21.33 -12.67
CA TYR A 303 9.69 -22.61 -13.18
C TYR A 303 10.13 -22.95 -14.62
N ARG A 304 11.40 -22.70 -15.00
CA ARG A 304 11.94 -23.24 -16.26
C ARG A 304 12.00 -24.79 -16.28
N ASN A 305 12.03 -25.46 -15.13
CA ASN A 305 12.26 -26.91 -15.05
C ASN A 305 11.00 -27.80 -15.03
N LEU A 306 9.84 -27.27 -15.45
CA LEU A 306 8.71 -28.13 -15.84
C LEU A 306 8.69 -28.42 -17.35
N LYS A 307 9.38 -27.63 -18.18
CA LYS A 307 9.55 -27.92 -19.61
C LYS A 307 10.38 -29.18 -19.88
N GLU A 308 11.27 -29.55 -18.96
CA GLU A 308 12.03 -30.80 -19.05
C GLU A 308 11.22 -32.04 -18.68
N PHE A 309 9.98 -31.87 -18.20
CA PHE A 309 9.01 -32.94 -18.13
C PHE A 309 8.33 -33.09 -19.51
N ASN A 310 9.12 -33.45 -20.52
CA ASN A 310 8.66 -33.86 -21.86
C ASN A 310 7.92 -35.22 -21.85
N GLY A 311 7.53 -35.72 -20.67
CA GLY A 311 6.50 -36.73 -20.60
C GLY A 311 5.17 -36.03 -20.77
N THR A 312 4.53 -36.22 -21.93
CA THR A 312 3.12 -35.90 -22.16
C THR A 312 2.34 -36.07 -20.86
N PHE A 313 1.94 -34.95 -20.25
CA PHE A 313 1.00 -34.95 -19.15
C PHE A 313 -0.28 -35.55 -19.73
N ARG A 314 -0.45 -36.87 -19.61
CA ARG A 314 -1.75 -37.48 -19.81
C ARG A 314 -2.63 -36.85 -18.74
N ARG A 315 -3.49 -35.91 -19.15
CA ARG A 315 -4.52 -35.29 -18.30
C ARG A 315 -5.43 -36.35 -17.65
N ASP A 316 -5.34 -37.58 -18.14
CA ASP A 316 -6.18 -38.72 -17.79
C ASP A 316 -5.60 -39.60 -16.66
N VAL A 317 -4.45 -39.25 -16.07
CA VAL A 317 -3.98 -39.98 -14.87
C VAL A 317 -4.82 -39.56 -13.67
N LYS A 318 -5.91 -40.30 -13.41
CA LYS A 318 -6.65 -40.23 -12.16
C LYS A 318 -5.74 -40.72 -11.02
N PHE A 319 -5.15 -39.78 -10.28
CA PHE A 319 -4.46 -40.12 -9.05
C PHE A 319 -5.49 -40.52 -7.99
N ARG A 320 -5.23 -41.61 -7.25
CA ARG A 320 -6.03 -41.92 -6.07
C ARG A 320 -5.93 -40.75 -5.08
N LYS A 321 -7.03 -40.48 -4.37
CA LYS A 321 -7.02 -39.53 -3.26
C LYS A 321 -6.00 -40.01 -2.22
N LEU A 322 -5.12 -39.12 -1.74
CA LEU A 322 -4.13 -39.46 -0.72
C LEU A 322 -4.72 -39.27 0.67
N HIS A 323 -4.36 -40.11 1.63
CA HIS A 323 -4.75 -39.85 3.02
C HIS A 323 -3.71 -38.99 3.74
N ALA A 324 -4.13 -38.28 4.78
CA ALA A 324 -3.25 -37.43 5.59
C ALA A 324 -1.98 -38.16 6.08
N ALA A 325 -2.08 -39.46 6.39
CA ALA A 325 -0.93 -40.28 6.80
C ALA A 325 0.16 -40.38 5.72
N GLU A 326 -0.22 -40.53 4.45
CA GLU A 326 0.73 -40.64 3.33
C GLU A 326 1.43 -39.31 3.06
N ILE A 327 0.71 -38.21 3.24
CA ILE A 327 1.25 -36.86 3.10
C ILE A 327 2.20 -36.56 4.25
N ASN A 328 1.82 -36.91 5.48
CA ASN A 328 2.70 -36.76 6.64
C ASN A 328 4.00 -37.55 6.46
N LYS A 329 3.94 -38.75 5.87
CA LYS A 329 5.15 -39.52 5.51
C LYS A 329 6.07 -38.74 4.57
N TYR A 330 5.52 -38.10 3.52
CA TYR A 330 6.30 -37.23 2.63
C TYR A 330 6.88 -36.02 3.38
N LEU A 331 6.07 -35.33 4.19
CA LEU A 331 6.48 -34.13 4.92
C LEU A 331 7.58 -34.41 5.96
N ASN A 332 7.56 -35.59 6.57
CA ASN A 332 8.55 -36.01 7.56
C ASN A 332 9.93 -36.30 6.95
N LEU A 333 10.02 -36.52 5.64
CA LEU A 333 11.31 -36.67 4.96
C LEU A 333 12.10 -35.35 4.94
N GLY A 334 11.45 -34.21 5.17
CA GLY A 334 12.13 -32.90 5.18
C GLY A 334 12.68 -32.44 3.84
N ILE A 335 12.29 -33.10 2.74
CA ILE A 335 12.82 -32.85 1.38
C ILE A 335 12.03 -31.81 0.58
N ASP A 336 10.93 -31.29 1.13
CA ASP A 336 10.09 -30.33 0.41
C ASP A 336 10.66 -28.90 0.55
N PRO A 337 11.10 -28.28 -0.57
CA PRO A 337 11.79 -26.99 -0.51
C PRO A 337 10.89 -25.84 -0.05
N VAL A 338 9.57 -25.93 -0.26
CA VAL A 338 8.62 -24.90 0.18
C VAL A 338 8.42 -24.99 1.70
N ILE A 339 8.29 -26.22 2.21
CA ILE A 339 8.20 -26.44 3.67
C ILE A 339 9.51 -26.01 4.35
N GLU A 340 10.66 -26.36 3.77
CA GLU A 340 11.97 -25.95 4.28
C GLU A 340 12.13 -24.43 4.28
N PHE A 341 11.68 -23.74 3.21
CA PHE A 341 11.68 -22.28 3.14
C PHE A 341 10.91 -21.63 4.30
N HIS A 342 9.79 -22.21 4.73
CA HIS A 342 9.01 -21.69 5.86
C HIS A 342 9.57 -22.07 7.23
N ARG A 343 10.25 -23.22 7.35
CA ARG A 343 10.93 -23.65 8.58
C ARG A 343 12.16 -22.80 8.92
N LYS A 344 12.81 -22.21 7.92
CA LYS A 344 13.94 -21.29 8.12
C LYS A 344 13.51 -20.05 8.91
N ALA A 345 14.44 -19.56 9.72
CA ALA A 345 14.32 -18.29 10.43
C ALA A 345 13.86 -17.13 9.52
N LYS A 346 13.01 -16.25 10.04
CA LYS A 346 12.49 -15.05 9.36
C LYS A 346 12.45 -13.87 10.33
N ALA A 347 12.65 -12.66 9.81
CA ALA A 347 12.55 -11.39 10.55
C ALA A 347 13.44 -11.32 11.80
N GLY A 348 14.64 -11.93 11.74
CA GLY A 348 15.58 -11.97 12.87
C GLY A 348 15.29 -13.05 13.92
N TRP A 349 14.37 -13.97 13.68
CA TRP A 349 14.08 -15.09 14.60
C TRP A 349 15.10 -16.22 14.56
N LYS A 350 15.14 -17.03 15.62
CA LYS A 350 15.91 -18.28 15.68
C LYS A 350 15.24 -19.46 14.97
N ARG A 351 13.92 -19.44 14.79
CA ARG A 351 13.12 -20.56 14.23
C ARG A 351 12.03 -20.03 13.29
N GLY A 352 11.68 -20.81 12.25
CA GLY A 352 10.56 -20.51 11.35
C GLY A 352 9.28 -21.27 11.71
N ALA A 353 8.36 -21.39 10.75
CA ALA A 353 7.05 -22.00 10.94
C ALA A 353 7.12 -23.52 11.16
N LYS A 354 6.19 -24.03 11.98
CA LYS A 354 5.98 -25.46 12.22
C LYS A 354 4.75 -25.95 11.49
N ILE A 355 4.75 -27.22 11.07
CA ILE A 355 3.56 -27.84 10.45
C ILE A 355 2.47 -27.97 11.52
N VAL A 356 1.27 -27.52 11.20
CA VAL A 356 0.06 -27.72 12.00
C VAL A 356 -0.70 -28.94 11.48
N LYS A 357 -1.05 -28.95 10.19
CA LYS A 357 -1.76 -30.06 9.54
C LYS A 357 -1.62 -30.05 8.02
N ALA A 358 -1.79 -31.21 7.41
CA ALA A 358 -2.15 -31.31 6.00
C ALA A 358 -3.63 -30.94 5.82
N VAL A 359 -3.96 -30.19 4.77
CA VAL A 359 -5.30 -29.74 4.44
C VAL A 359 -5.70 -30.36 3.11
N GLU A 360 -6.67 -31.27 3.15
CA GLU A 360 -7.24 -31.88 1.95
C GLU A 360 -8.01 -30.83 1.13
N ASN A 361 -7.97 -30.95 -0.19
CA ASN A 361 -8.68 -30.07 -1.12
C ASN A 361 -8.42 -28.56 -0.91
N ALA A 362 -7.31 -28.18 -0.27
CA ALA A 362 -6.95 -26.79 -0.10
C ALA A 362 -6.72 -26.09 -1.45
N ARG A 363 -6.29 -26.85 -2.47
CA ARG A 363 -5.97 -26.34 -3.81
C ARG A 363 -6.33 -27.36 -4.90
N PRO A 364 -7.61 -27.65 -5.15
CA PRO A 364 -8.03 -28.80 -5.96
C PRO A 364 -7.45 -28.80 -7.38
N GLY A 365 -7.17 -27.64 -7.97
CA GLY A 365 -6.53 -27.52 -9.28
C GLY A 365 -5.00 -27.63 -9.28
N ASP A 366 -4.34 -27.78 -8.13
CA ASP A 366 -2.88 -27.79 -8.00
C ASP A 366 -2.30 -29.19 -8.18
N THR A 367 -2.08 -29.58 -9.44
CA THR A 367 -1.64 -30.93 -9.80
C THR A 367 -0.30 -31.34 -9.15
N PRO A 368 0.75 -30.49 -9.09
CA PRO A 368 1.99 -30.81 -8.38
C PRO A 368 1.81 -31.14 -6.89
N ALA A 369 0.82 -30.52 -6.25
CA ALA A 369 0.47 -30.71 -4.85
C ALA A 369 -0.68 -31.73 -4.66
N LEU A 370 -1.19 -32.33 -5.74
CA LEU A 370 -2.30 -33.29 -5.73
C LEU A 370 -3.57 -32.78 -5.01
N GLY A 371 -3.82 -31.48 -5.03
CA GLY A 371 -4.99 -30.90 -4.35
C GLY A 371 -4.77 -30.48 -2.90
N TYR A 372 -3.62 -30.82 -2.30
CA TYR A 372 -3.35 -30.59 -0.88
C TYR A 372 -2.63 -29.29 -0.58
N GLY A 373 -2.84 -28.79 0.64
CA GLY A 373 -2.04 -27.73 1.25
C GLY A 373 -1.46 -28.19 2.59
N VAL A 374 -0.48 -27.46 3.09
CA VAL A 374 0.07 -27.68 4.44
C VAL A 374 -0.09 -26.39 5.22
N LEU A 375 -0.91 -26.42 6.27
CA LEU A 375 -1.04 -25.29 7.17
C LEU A 375 0.15 -25.31 8.12
N MET A 376 0.89 -24.21 8.18
CA MET A 376 2.02 -24.02 9.08
C MET A 376 1.80 -22.77 9.94
N GLU A 377 2.40 -22.72 11.12
CA GLU A 377 2.26 -21.61 12.08
C GLU A 377 3.63 -21.10 12.53
N TYR A 378 3.81 -19.78 12.52
CA TYR A 378 5.01 -19.12 13.01
C TYR A 378 4.99 -19.07 14.55
N PRO A 379 6.01 -19.61 15.25
CA PRO A 379 5.99 -19.77 16.70
C PRO A 379 6.12 -18.43 17.44
N GLU A 380 5.53 -18.30 18.64
CA GLU A 380 5.79 -17.20 19.59
C GLU A 380 5.56 -15.78 19.03
N PHE A 381 4.67 -15.62 18.05
CA PHE A 381 4.41 -14.33 17.38
C PHE A 381 4.06 -13.18 18.35
N ASN A 382 3.28 -13.44 19.39
CA ASN A 382 2.96 -12.42 20.38
C ASN A 382 4.16 -11.98 21.21
N LYS A 383 5.14 -12.87 21.40
CA LYS A 383 6.40 -12.59 22.10
C LYS A 383 7.49 -12.05 21.16
N MET A 384 7.14 -11.75 19.91
CA MET A 384 8.05 -11.21 18.90
C MET A 384 8.58 -9.82 19.28
N PRO A 385 9.91 -9.63 19.39
CA PRO A 385 10.49 -8.29 19.37
C PRO A 385 10.23 -7.63 18.01
N GLN A 386 10.30 -6.30 17.90
CA GLN A 386 9.86 -5.59 16.69
C GLN A 386 10.42 -6.23 15.39
N PRO A 387 9.56 -6.83 14.54
CA PRO A 387 9.98 -7.52 13.32
C PRO A 387 10.69 -6.55 12.36
N LYS A 388 11.73 -7.05 11.66
CA LYS A 388 12.45 -6.29 10.64
C LYS A 388 12.54 -7.08 9.34
N VAL A 389 12.46 -6.38 8.22
CA VAL A 389 12.78 -6.97 6.91
C VAL A 389 14.28 -6.94 6.70
N LEU A 390 14.88 -8.10 6.43
CA LEU A 390 16.33 -8.23 6.28
C LEU A 390 16.75 -7.98 4.83
N ALA A 391 17.51 -6.90 4.60
CA ALA A 391 17.92 -6.46 3.25
C ALA A 391 18.69 -7.53 2.45
N GLY A 392 19.47 -8.37 3.12
CA GLY A 392 20.25 -9.45 2.49
C GLY A 392 19.45 -10.73 2.20
N ALA A 393 18.19 -10.83 2.65
CA ALA A 393 17.39 -12.02 2.42
C ALA A 393 16.78 -12.06 1.01
N SER A 394 16.33 -13.23 0.55
CA SER A 394 15.61 -13.33 -0.72
C SER A 394 14.29 -12.54 -0.68
N LEU A 395 13.83 -12.03 -1.83
CA LEU A 395 12.58 -11.25 -1.88
C LEU A 395 11.37 -12.01 -1.31
N GLY A 396 11.28 -13.33 -1.55
CA GLY A 396 10.23 -14.16 -0.95
C GLY A 396 10.28 -14.18 0.57
N THR A 397 11.49 -14.21 1.16
CA THR A 397 11.68 -14.06 2.60
C THR A 397 11.27 -12.67 3.06
N GLN A 398 11.75 -11.62 2.39
CA GLN A 398 11.42 -10.25 2.74
C GLN A 398 9.90 -9.96 2.69
N LEU A 399 9.18 -10.56 1.74
CA LEU A 399 7.71 -10.47 1.66
C LEU A 399 7.02 -11.14 2.86
N VAL A 400 7.48 -12.33 3.26
CA VAL A 400 6.99 -12.99 4.48
C VAL A 400 7.26 -12.11 5.71
N GLU A 401 8.45 -11.54 5.81
CA GLU A 401 8.82 -10.63 6.91
C GLU A 401 7.95 -9.37 6.94
N ALA A 402 7.67 -8.77 5.78
CA ALA A 402 6.74 -7.65 5.67
C ALA A 402 5.31 -8.03 6.12
N GLY A 403 4.87 -9.24 5.79
CA GLY A 403 3.60 -9.79 6.29
C GLY A 403 3.57 -9.94 7.81
N LEU A 404 4.67 -10.39 8.43
CA LEU A 404 4.80 -10.47 9.89
C LEU A 404 4.78 -9.09 10.55
N ILE A 405 5.45 -8.09 9.97
CA ILE A 405 5.41 -6.70 10.45
C ILE A 405 3.99 -6.15 10.41
N TYR A 406 3.32 -6.31 9.27
CA TYR A 406 1.93 -5.89 9.13
C TYR A 406 1.05 -6.56 10.18
N ALA A 407 1.13 -7.88 10.33
CA ALA A 407 0.32 -8.61 11.29
C ALA A 407 0.57 -8.14 12.74
N LYS A 408 1.80 -7.72 13.08
CA LYS A 408 2.14 -7.23 14.41
C LYS A 408 1.53 -5.84 14.65
N LYS A 409 1.61 -4.97 13.64
CA LYS A 409 1.04 -3.61 13.67
C LYS A 409 -0.48 -3.64 13.84
N GLU A 410 -1.15 -4.56 13.15
CA GLU A 410 -2.62 -4.73 13.22
C GLU A 410 -3.10 -5.53 14.44
N GLY A 411 -2.19 -5.98 15.32
CA GLY A 411 -2.56 -6.65 16.58
C GLY A 411 -3.16 -8.04 16.40
N PHE A 412 -2.66 -8.82 15.43
CA PHE A 412 -2.95 -10.26 15.32
C PHE A 412 -2.20 -11.05 16.39
N ASP A 413 -2.79 -12.15 16.88
CA ASP A 413 -2.18 -13.02 17.89
C ASP A 413 -1.28 -14.11 17.28
N ARG A 414 -1.63 -14.52 16.06
CA ARG A 414 -1.01 -15.66 15.38
C ARG A 414 -0.82 -15.35 13.90
N VAL A 415 0.24 -15.89 13.33
CA VAL A 415 0.47 -15.87 11.89
C VAL A 415 0.68 -17.29 11.37
N ARG A 416 -0.12 -17.65 10.38
CA ARG A 416 -0.06 -18.94 9.68
C ARG A 416 0.27 -18.74 8.22
N VAL A 417 0.67 -19.83 7.58
CA VAL A 417 0.87 -19.89 6.14
C VAL A 417 0.32 -21.18 5.58
N LEU A 418 -0.36 -21.09 4.44
CA LEU A 418 -0.81 -22.23 3.67
C LEU A 418 0.25 -22.57 2.61
N SER A 419 1.18 -23.45 2.99
CA SER A 419 2.27 -23.90 2.14
C SER A 419 1.81 -24.90 1.08
N ARG A 420 2.56 -24.95 -0.02
CA ARG A 420 2.31 -25.85 -1.16
C ARG A 420 3.40 -26.92 -1.23
N PRO A 421 3.07 -28.21 -1.08
CA PRO A 421 4.07 -29.26 -1.11
C PRO A 421 4.51 -29.56 -2.56
N VAL A 422 5.49 -28.80 -3.04
CA VAL A 422 5.98 -28.93 -4.42
C VAL A 422 6.85 -30.18 -4.53
N GLY A 423 6.44 -31.11 -5.39
CA GLY A 423 7.17 -32.36 -5.61
C GLY A 423 6.49 -33.58 -4.98
N LEU A 424 5.39 -33.38 -4.24
CA LEU A 424 4.55 -34.47 -3.73
C LEU A 424 4.16 -35.44 -4.85
N LEU A 425 3.69 -34.91 -6.00
CA LEU A 425 3.38 -35.72 -7.18
C LEU A 425 4.58 -36.57 -7.64
N LYS A 426 5.78 -35.97 -7.74
CA LYS A 426 7.00 -36.68 -8.16
C LYS A 426 7.37 -37.77 -7.16
N TRP A 427 7.22 -37.51 -5.86
CA TRP A 427 7.46 -38.48 -4.79
C TRP A 427 6.48 -39.66 -4.88
N VAL A 428 5.19 -39.41 -5.07
CA VAL A 428 4.17 -40.46 -5.25
C VAL A 428 4.53 -41.32 -6.46
N ILE A 429 4.81 -40.72 -7.62
CA ILE A 429 5.17 -41.46 -8.84
C ILE A 429 6.38 -42.37 -8.62
N ARG A 430 7.44 -41.86 -7.98
CA ARG A 430 8.66 -42.64 -7.69
C ARG A 430 8.37 -43.83 -6.77
N ASN A 431 7.61 -43.64 -5.72
CA ASN A 431 7.33 -44.69 -4.75
C ASN A 431 6.32 -45.73 -5.25
N THR A 432 5.33 -45.33 -6.06
CA THR A 432 4.41 -46.27 -6.73
C THR A 432 5.12 -47.12 -7.80
N ARG A 433 6.13 -46.56 -8.49
CA ARG A 433 6.97 -47.33 -9.43
C ARG A 433 7.90 -48.31 -8.72
N LYS A 434 8.45 -47.95 -7.57
CA LYS A 434 9.27 -48.86 -6.74
C LYS A 434 8.46 -50.05 -6.22
N THR A 435 7.22 -49.82 -5.75
CA THR A 435 6.34 -50.91 -5.31
C THR A 435 5.86 -51.80 -6.46
N ARG A 436 5.64 -51.25 -7.67
CA ARG A 436 5.37 -52.08 -8.87
C ARG A 436 6.57 -52.91 -9.30
N LYS A 437 7.79 -52.36 -9.29
CA LYS A 437 9.02 -53.13 -9.60
C LYS A 437 9.31 -54.19 -8.54
N ALA A 438 9.11 -53.90 -7.26
CA ALA A 438 9.27 -54.86 -6.16
C ALA A 438 8.27 -56.02 -6.26
N ARG A 439 6.99 -55.74 -6.56
CA ARG A 439 5.97 -56.79 -6.79
C ARG A 439 6.28 -57.66 -8.02
N LEU A 440 6.85 -57.08 -9.08
CA LEU A 440 7.26 -57.81 -10.29
C LEU A 440 8.56 -58.61 -10.12
N SER A 441 9.43 -58.23 -9.18
CA SER A 441 10.62 -59.02 -8.83
C SER A 441 10.28 -60.15 -7.85
N ASP A 442 9.34 -59.94 -6.94
CA ASP A 442 8.87 -60.98 -6.02
C ASP A 442 8.04 -62.04 -6.76
N SER A 443 7.22 -61.65 -7.74
CA SER A 443 6.47 -62.60 -8.59
C SER A 443 7.37 -63.44 -9.51
N ARG A 444 8.62 -63.03 -9.76
CA ARG A 444 9.61 -63.83 -10.51
C ARG A 444 10.45 -64.75 -9.63
N ARG A 445 10.46 -64.54 -8.31
CA ARG A 445 11.12 -65.44 -7.35
C ARG A 445 10.23 -66.58 -6.86
N ILE A 446 8.92 -66.48 -7.05
CA ILE A 446 7.93 -67.51 -6.63
C ILE A 446 7.63 -68.50 -7.78
N GLY A 447 8.13 -68.27 -9.00
CA GLY A 447 7.89 -69.13 -10.17
C GLY A 447 9.04 -70.09 -10.52
N GLY A 448 9.93 -70.41 -9.58
CA GLY A 448 11.15 -71.17 -9.84
C GLY A 448 11.54 -72.13 -8.72
N SER A 449 10.59 -72.93 -8.23
CA SER A 449 10.85 -74.16 -7.45
C SER A 449 9.57 -74.97 -7.31
N GLU A 450 9.36 -75.89 -8.23
CA GLU A 450 8.41 -77.03 -8.30
C GLU A 450 8.31 -77.29 -9.81
N GLY A 451 8.80 -78.38 -10.40
CA GLY A 451 8.97 -79.76 -9.95
C GLY A 451 8.71 -80.58 -11.21
#